data_AF-A0AAD2CUN7-F1
#
_entry.id   AF-A0AAD2CUN7-F1
#
_cell.length_a   1.000
_cell.length_b   1.000
_cell.length_c   1.000
_cell.angle_alpha   90.00
_cell.angle_beta   90.00
_cell.angle_gamma   90.00
#
_symmetry.space_group_name_H-M   'P 1'
#
loop_
_entity.id
_entity.type
_entity.pdbx_description
1 polymer ?
#
loop_
_entity_poly.entity_id
_entity_poly.type
_entity_poly.pdbx_seq_one_letter_code
_entity_poly.pdbx_strand_id
1 'polypeptide(L)'
;MDMDDKSLDFPDAPGATNVGFDSTESGSDSQSSDKRDEVQEIRNQSRTEDRRVDLWRWTLLFLIMAVGVVITALTYYFLQQEEQKALNIAYDQFSEALSDAAIRQQDDIRDACRTFSTVISDQAAETNQTWPFVALPNFESLAVNFRKISGTEIFTLFPTVTRANTDAWLNYADQQHVPMVKQSHMLKYKTLDNLKEVGYKSYFQRASPNGFVPDIDRDVYHPTWQFSPPMFSYGALNWNVFSLPDLGAVFDAVKVLKNESLVSGVRPYAAASLSFTDEEHARMHSEIEGSSTEFPHSFIYTPVHLDSQDSNSPIVAAIGAAMAWDFSLRTLLPAGVVGIQAVIKNSCNQSFTYEISGSDAYYVGEGDLHDEEFNYYERVVRLSRNSHPYTESTEGHCLYSMHLYPDSKFASLYLTAAPLLFAIGVAGAFG
;
A
#
# COMPACT_ATOMS: atom_id res chain seq x y z
N MET A 1 -37.29 47.94 45.89
CA MET A 1 -35.88 48.27 45.65
C MET A 1 -35.65 48.10 44.16
N ASP A 2 -36.39 48.88 43.37
CA ASP A 2 -36.13 50.30 43.02
C ASP A 2 -35.06 50.37 41.94
N MET A 3 -35.48 50.78 40.73
CA MET A 3 -35.21 52.11 40.13
C MET A 3 -33.95 51.99 39.24
N ASP A 4 -33.81 52.56 38.04
CA ASP A 4 -34.55 53.48 37.18
C ASP A 4 -33.94 53.24 35.78
N ASP A 5 -34.68 53.17 34.68
CA ASP A 5 -35.20 54.29 33.89
C ASP A 5 -34.15 55.31 33.42
N LYS A 6 -33.97 55.41 32.10
CA LYS A 6 -33.73 56.66 31.38
C LYS A 6 -33.96 56.48 29.87
N SER A 7 -35.20 56.73 29.50
CA SER A 7 -35.64 57.23 28.20
C SER A 7 -34.97 58.57 27.83
N LEU A 8 -34.79 58.81 26.53
CA LEU A 8 -34.71 60.16 25.97
C LEU A 8 -35.72 60.27 24.81
N ASP A 9 -36.67 61.17 25.05
CA ASP A 9 -37.86 61.52 24.27
C ASP A 9 -37.59 62.70 23.31
N PHE A 10 -38.16 62.60 22.10
CA PHE A 10 -39.02 63.56 21.36
C PHE A 10 -38.56 65.03 21.08
N PRO A 11 -39.07 65.72 20.02
CA PRO A 11 -40.50 65.72 19.66
C PRO A 11 -40.94 65.78 18.19
N ASP A 12 -42.20 65.34 18.04
CA ASP A 12 -43.10 65.48 16.90
C ASP A 12 -43.75 66.87 16.81
N ALA A 13 -43.99 67.30 15.56
CA ALA A 13 -45.15 68.06 15.02
C ALA A 13 -45.45 69.46 15.64
N PRO A 14 -46.35 70.33 15.11
CA PRO A 14 -47.41 70.18 14.09
C PRO A 14 -47.30 71.29 12.99
N GLY A 15 -48.16 71.46 11.99
CA GLY A 15 -49.62 71.47 11.94
C GLY A 15 -50.06 72.31 10.72
N ALA A 16 -51.18 71.94 10.13
CA ALA A 16 -51.83 72.62 9.02
C ALA A 16 -52.44 73.98 9.42
N THR A 17 -52.59 74.91 8.46
CA THR A 17 -53.81 75.75 8.36
C THR A 17 -53.93 76.45 7.00
N ASN A 18 -55.12 76.30 6.42
CA ASN A 18 -55.73 77.15 5.39
C ASN A 18 -55.74 78.63 5.81
N VAL A 19 -55.45 79.54 4.88
CA VAL A 19 -56.13 80.84 4.79
C VAL A 19 -56.29 81.18 3.31
N GLY A 20 -57.55 81.25 2.87
CA GLY A 20 -57.90 81.87 1.60
C GLY A 20 -57.84 83.39 1.71
N PHE A 21 -57.39 84.04 0.63
CA PHE A 21 -57.73 85.43 0.39
C PHE A 21 -57.99 85.61 -1.11
N ASP A 22 -59.23 85.96 -1.39
CA ASP A 22 -59.77 86.36 -2.68
C ASP A 22 -59.58 87.88 -2.82
N SER A 23 -59.02 88.32 -3.94
CA SER A 23 -59.38 89.59 -4.57
C SER A 23 -58.66 89.71 -5.93
N THR A 24 -59.45 89.49 -6.98
CA THR A 24 -59.45 90.21 -8.26
C THR A 24 -58.38 91.27 -8.50
N GLU A 25 -57.60 91.09 -9.58
CA GLU A 25 -57.26 92.21 -10.44
C GLU A 25 -57.12 91.75 -11.91
N SER A 26 -57.79 92.49 -12.77
CA SER A 26 -57.89 92.34 -14.22
C SER A 26 -56.56 92.67 -14.92
N GLY A 27 -56.16 91.86 -15.91
CA GLY A 27 -55.01 92.21 -16.75
C GLY A 27 -54.80 91.29 -17.96
N SER A 28 -55.31 91.72 -19.11
CA SER A 28 -54.76 91.58 -20.47
C SER A 28 -54.22 90.22 -20.98
N ASP A 29 -55.00 89.64 -21.88
CA ASP A 29 -54.66 89.24 -23.25
C ASP A 29 -53.22 88.88 -23.67
N SER A 30 -53.18 87.76 -24.42
CA SER A 30 -52.27 87.44 -25.53
C SER A 30 -50.83 87.02 -25.21
N GLN A 31 -50.63 85.73 -24.89
CA GLN A 31 -49.43 84.93 -25.24
C GLN A 31 -49.63 83.47 -24.78
N SER A 32 -50.36 82.65 -25.55
CA SER A 32 -50.73 81.28 -25.14
C SER A 32 -50.44 80.16 -26.16
N SER A 33 -49.78 80.43 -27.28
CA SER A 33 -49.30 79.36 -28.19
C SER A 33 -47.82 79.01 -28.00
N ASP A 34 -46.95 79.98 -27.72
CA ASP A 34 -45.48 79.77 -27.70
C ASP A 34 -44.99 78.98 -26.47
N LYS A 35 -45.62 79.15 -25.30
CA LYS A 35 -45.28 78.39 -24.08
C LYS A 35 -45.72 76.92 -24.08
N ARG A 36 -46.66 76.53 -24.97
CA ARG A 36 -47.12 75.13 -25.06
C ARG A 36 -46.18 74.27 -25.89
N ASP A 37 -45.57 74.85 -26.91
CA ASP A 37 -44.59 74.15 -27.76
C ASP A 37 -43.27 73.91 -27.01
N GLU A 38 -42.82 74.87 -26.19
CA GLU A 38 -41.61 74.73 -25.34
C GLU A 38 -41.75 73.59 -24.31
N VAL A 39 -42.91 73.46 -23.66
CA VAL A 39 -43.19 72.38 -22.69
C VAL A 39 -43.28 71.02 -23.38
N GLN A 40 -43.76 70.98 -24.63
CA GLN A 40 -43.87 69.75 -25.40
C GLN A 40 -42.53 69.30 -25.97
N GLU A 41 -41.65 70.24 -26.31
CA GLU A 41 -40.27 69.98 -26.73
C GLU A 41 -39.40 69.46 -25.56
N ILE A 42 -39.49 70.07 -24.37
CA ILE A 42 -38.83 69.56 -23.15
C ILE A 42 -39.33 68.15 -22.80
N ARG A 43 -40.63 67.85 -22.99
CA ARG A 43 -41.19 66.52 -22.72
C ARG A 43 -40.73 65.46 -23.73
N ASN A 44 -40.53 65.85 -24.98
CA ASN A 44 -39.95 64.96 -25.99
C ASN A 44 -38.45 64.75 -25.78
N GLN A 45 -37.70 65.80 -25.40
CA GLN A 45 -36.29 65.68 -25.01
C GLN A 45 -36.13 64.78 -23.78
N SER A 46 -36.92 65.01 -22.71
CA SER A 46 -36.97 64.15 -21.52
C SER A 46 -37.28 62.69 -21.86
N ARG A 47 -38.25 62.41 -22.74
CA ARG A 47 -38.54 61.02 -23.17
C ARG A 47 -37.41 60.38 -23.98
N THR A 48 -36.68 61.14 -24.78
CA THR A 48 -35.52 60.62 -25.51
C THR A 48 -34.31 60.42 -24.61
N GLU A 49 -34.16 61.26 -23.58
CA GLU A 49 -33.14 61.11 -22.54
C GLU A 49 -33.44 59.91 -21.64
N ASP A 50 -34.69 59.71 -21.23
CA ASP A 50 -35.13 58.55 -20.44
C ASP A 50 -34.82 57.22 -21.16
N ARG A 51 -35.08 57.16 -22.48
CA ARG A 51 -34.76 55.98 -23.30
C ARG A 51 -33.26 55.73 -23.42
N ARG A 52 -32.46 56.79 -23.52
CA ARG A 52 -30.99 56.66 -23.56
C ARG A 52 -30.46 56.20 -22.20
N VAL A 53 -30.98 56.75 -21.11
CA VAL A 53 -30.61 56.36 -19.74
C VAL A 53 -30.98 54.90 -19.49
N ASP A 54 -32.17 54.46 -19.88
CA ASP A 54 -32.58 53.06 -19.73
C ASP A 54 -31.76 52.11 -20.60
N LEU A 55 -31.42 52.49 -21.84
CA LEU A 55 -30.50 51.71 -22.67
C LEU A 55 -29.12 51.56 -22.02
N TRP A 56 -28.58 52.64 -21.44
CA TRP A 56 -27.30 52.60 -20.71
C TRP A 56 -27.39 51.75 -19.44
N ARG A 57 -28.51 51.78 -18.71
CA ARG A 57 -28.74 50.90 -17.56
C ARG A 57 -28.70 49.42 -17.95
N TRP A 58 -29.41 49.05 -19.02
CA TRP A 58 -29.39 47.66 -19.51
C TRP A 58 -28.01 47.26 -20.05
N THR A 59 -27.32 48.17 -20.73
CA THR A 59 -25.95 47.94 -21.21
C THR A 59 -24.99 47.72 -20.04
N LEU A 60 -25.09 48.53 -18.98
CA LEU A 60 -24.28 48.38 -17.77
C LEU A 60 -24.59 47.07 -17.05
N LEU A 61 -25.87 46.72 -16.89
CA LEU A 61 -26.28 45.45 -16.29
C LEU A 61 -25.75 44.25 -17.08
N PHE A 62 -25.86 44.28 -18.41
CA PHE A 62 -25.32 43.22 -19.26
C PHE A 62 -23.79 43.12 -19.15
N LEU A 63 -23.10 44.27 -19.11
CA LEU A 63 -21.65 44.30 -18.93
C LEU A 63 -21.23 43.72 -17.58
N ILE A 64 -21.91 44.10 -16.49
CA ILE A 64 -21.64 43.57 -15.14
C ILE A 64 -21.87 42.06 -15.11
N MET A 65 -22.96 41.59 -15.72
CA MET A 65 -23.28 40.16 -15.77
C MET A 65 -22.26 39.38 -16.61
N ALA A 66 -21.84 39.91 -17.76
CA ALA A 66 -20.81 39.32 -18.61
C ALA A 66 -19.45 39.24 -17.88
N VAL A 67 -19.06 40.29 -17.17
CA VAL A 67 -17.86 40.31 -16.32
C VAL A 67 -17.99 39.28 -15.19
N GLY A 68 -19.15 39.20 -14.53
CA GLY A 68 -19.42 38.22 -13.48
C GLY A 68 -19.28 36.78 -13.96
N VAL A 69 -19.80 36.45 -15.15
CA VAL A 69 -19.65 35.12 -15.77
C VAL A 69 -18.17 34.81 -16.06
N VAL A 70 -17.42 35.76 -16.63
CA VAL A 70 -16.00 35.57 -16.92
C VAL A 70 -15.19 35.36 -15.64
N ILE A 71 -15.40 36.19 -14.62
CA ILE A 71 -14.72 36.04 -13.33
C ILE A 71 -15.06 34.68 -12.70
N THR A 72 -16.34 34.30 -12.69
CA THR A 72 -16.79 33.02 -12.13
C THR A 72 -16.14 31.83 -12.84
N ALA A 73 -16.11 31.85 -14.17
CA ALA A 73 -15.48 30.79 -14.96
C ALA A 73 -13.96 30.72 -14.72
N LEU A 74 -13.28 31.86 -14.62
CA LEU A 74 -11.85 31.92 -14.32
C LEU A 74 -11.55 31.43 -12.89
N THR A 75 -12.35 31.82 -11.90
CA THR A 75 -12.22 31.35 -10.52
C THR A 75 -12.42 29.84 -10.42
N TYR A 76 -13.48 29.31 -11.05
CA TYR A 76 -13.73 27.87 -11.12
C TYR A 76 -12.54 27.13 -11.75
N TYR A 77 -12.09 27.59 -12.92
CA TYR A 77 -10.98 26.96 -13.63
C TYR A 77 -9.67 27.00 -12.82
N PHE A 78 -9.36 28.14 -12.21
CA PHE A 78 -8.16 28.30 -11.39
C PHE A 78 -8.18 27.40 -10.15
N LEU A 79 -9.31 27.36 -9.42
CA LEU A 79 -9.44 26.50 -8.24
C LEU A 79 -9.41 25.02 -8.62
N GLN A 80 -10.06 24.62 -9.73
CA GLN A 80 -9.99 23.26 -10.23
C GLN A 80 -8.56 22.86 -10.62
N GLN A 81 -7.79 23.78 -11.25
CA GLN A 81 -6.38 23.55 -11.55
C GLN A 81 -5.51 23.42 -10.29
N GLU A 82 -5.78 24.24 -9.27
CA GLU A 82 -5.07 24.16 -7.98
C GLU A 82 -5.35 22.82 -7.28
N GLU A 83 -6.61 22.36 -7.24
CA GLU A 83 -6.97 21.06 -6.65
C GLU A 83 -6.31 19.89 -7.41
N GLN A 84 -6.36 19.89 -8.74
CA GLN A 84 -5.72 18.86 -9.56
C GLN A 84 -4.20 18.85 -9.34
N LYS A 85 -3.58 20.03 -9.23
CA LYS A 85 -2.15 20.16 -8.94
C LYS A 85 -1.82 19.64 -7.55
N ALA A 86 -2.66 19.92 -6.55
CA ALA A 86 -2.49 19.42 -5.19
C ALA A 86 -2.57 17.89 -5.14
N LEU A 87 -3.55 17.30 -5.83
CA LEU A 87 -3.68 15.85 -5.99
C LEU A 87 -2.41 15.24 -6.59
N ASN A 88 -1.93 15.78 -7.71
CA ASN A 88 -0.73 15.29 -8.39
C ASN A 88 0.52 15.36 -7.52
N ILE A 89 0.74 16.50 -6.84
CA ILE A 89 1.90 16.69 -5.97
C ILE A 89 1.85 15.72 -4.79
N ALA A 90 0.68 15.59 -4.15
CA ALA A 90 0.53 14.70 -3.01
C ALA A 90 0.73 13.24 -3.42
N TYR A 91 0.11 12.80 -4.51
CA TYR A 91 0.29 11.45 -5.02
C TYR A 91 1.76 11.16 -5.35
N ASP A 92 2.44 12.08 -6.03
CA ASP A 92 3.86 11.90 -6.39
C ASP A 92 4.73 11.75 -5.13
N GLN A 93 4.50 12.57 -4.10
CA GLN A 93 5.22 12.48 -2.82
C GLN A 93 4.98 11.15 -2.09
N PHE A 94 3.71 10.73 -1.96
CA PHE A 94 3.39 9.49 -1.24
C PHE A 94 3.81 8.24 -2.00
N SER A 95 3.62 8.21 -3.32
CA SER A 95 4.05 7.07 -4.14
C SER A 95 5.57 6.97 -4.21
N GLU A 96 6.31 8.08 -4.16
CA GLU A 96 7.78 8.06 -4.04
C GLU A 96 8.21 7.47 -2.69
N ALA A 97 7.64 7.95 -1.59
CA ALA A 97 7.93 7.42 -0.25
C ALA A 97 7.61 5.92 -0.14
N LEU A 98 6.48 5.49 -0.71
CA LEU A 98 6.08 4.08 -0.81
C LEU A 98 7.08 3.25 -1.61
N SER A 99 7.50 3.76 -2.76
CA SER A 99 8.48 3.08 -3.63
C SER A 99 9.78 2.84 -2.87
N ASP A 100 10.28 3.88 -2.24
CA ASP A 100 11.48 3.88 -1.43
C ASP A 100 11.41 2.89 -0.25
N ALA A 101 10.28 2.90 0.46
CA ALA A 101 10.07 2.02 1.60
C ALA A 101 9.94 0.56 1.16
N ALA A 102 9.22 0.28 0.07
CA ALA A 102 9.12 -1.07 -0.49
C ALA A 102 10.47 -1.60 -0.99
N ILE A 103 11.28 -0.76 -1.63
CA ILE A 103 12.65 -1.14 -2.04
C ILE A 103 13.50 -1.48 -0.81
N ARG A 104 13.50 -0.62 0.22
CA ARG A 104 14.24 -0.86 1.46
C ARG A 104 13.83 -2.16 2.14
N GLN A 105 12.53 -2.42 2.25
CA GLN A 105 12.02 -3.66 2.83
C GLN A 105 12.53 -4.91 2.08
N GLN A 106 12.54 -4.86 0.75
CA GLN A 106 13.06 -5.96 -0.08
C GLN A 106 14.56 -6.16 0.08
N ASP A 107 15.32 -5.08 0.23
CA ASP A 107 16.76 -5.14 0.51
C ASP A 107 17.02 -5.71 1.92
N ASP A 108 16.29 -5.25 2.93
CA ASP A 108 16.38 -5.75 4.32
C ASP A 108 16.11 -7.26 4.40
N ILE A 109 15.10 -7.76 3.68
CA ILE A 109 14.81 -9.19 3.60
C ILE A 109 15.97 -9.97 2.98
N ARG A 110 16.50 -9.50 1.84
CA ARG A 110 17.60 -10.17 1.13
C ARG A 110 18.87 -10.19 1.97
N ASP A 111 19.21 -9.07 2.59
CA ASP A 111 20.40 -8.92 3.40
C ASP A 111 20.30 -9.74 4.69
N ALA A 112 19.13 -9.80 5.32
CA ALA A 112 18.90 -10.70 6.44
C ALA A 112 19.08 -12.18 6.04
N CYS A 113 18.52 -12.61 4.90
CA CYS A 113 18.67 -14.00 4.44
C CYS A 113 20.13 -14.33 4.10
N ARG A 114 20.84 -13.44 3.41
CA ARG A 114 22.27 -13.60 3.05
C ARG A 114 23.16 -13.64 4.28
N THR A 115 22.97 -12.68 5.18
CA THR A 115 23.73 -12.62 6.44
C THR A 115 23.47 -13.87 7.26
N PHE A 116 22.22 -14.33 7.33
CA PHE A 116 21.93 -15.55 8.07
C PHE A 116 22.61 -16.76 7.43
N SER A 117 22.64 -16.86 6.09
CA SER A 117 23.38 -17.89 5.36
C SER A 117 24.87 -17.93 5.72
N THR A 118 25.53 -16.77 5.76
CA THR A 118 26.92 -16.64 6.23
C THR A 118 27.07 -17.15 7.65
N VAL A 119 26.20 -16.72 8.58
CA VAL A 119 26.23 -17.18 9.98
C VAL A 119 26.07 -18.70 10.09
N ILE A 120 25.20 -19.32 9.29
CA ILE A 120 25.01 -20.77 9.29
C ILE A 120 26.30 -21.49 8.87
N SER A 121 26.93 -21.03 7.80
CA SER A 121 28.17 -21.63 7.28
C SER A 121 29.32 -21.50 8.30
N ASP A 122 29.52 -20.29 8.83
CA ASP A 122 30.59 -20.01 9.80
C ASP A 122 30.38 -20.81 11.09
N GLN A 123 29.15 -20.87 11.62
CA GLN A 123 28.84 -21.62 12.84
C GLN A 123 29.05 -23.13 12.65
N ALA A 124 28.72 -23.67 11.47
CA ALA A 124 28.99 -25.07 11.16
C ALA A 124 30.51 -25.36 11.16
N ALA A 125 31.30 -24.47 10.57
CA ALA A 125 32.76 -24.57 10.56
C ALA A 125 33.37 -24.45 11.96
N GLU A 126 32.97 -23.45 12.75
CA GLU A 126 33.46 -23.22 14.11
C GLU A 126 33.14 -24.38 15.07
N THR A 127 31.99 -25.04 14.86
CA THR A 127 31.58 -26.19 15.66
C THR A 127 32.09 -27.53 15.12
N ASN A 128 32.98 -27.51 14.11
CA ASN A 128 33.54 -28.70 13.46
C ASN A 128 32.46 -29.68 12.96
N GLN A 129 31.30 -29.18 12.55
CA GLN A 129 30.26 -29.99 11.93
C GLN A 129 30.53 -30.16 10.43
N THR A 130 30.16 -31.30 9.87
CA THR A 130 30.36 -31.61 8.46
C THR A 130 29.03 -31.74 7.74
N TRP A 131 28.90 -31.08 6.59
CA TRP A 131 27.68 -31.15 5.79
C TRP A 131 27.47 -32.55 5.18
N PRO A 132 26.22 -33.06 5.13
CA PRO A 132 24.99 -32.37 5.51
C PRO A 132 24.65 -32.42 7.02
N PHE A 133 25.43 -33.11 7.86
CA PHE A 133 25.16 -33.44 9.27
C PHE A 133 25.31 -32.24 10.24
N VAL A 134 24.63 -31.15 9.94
CA VAL A 134 24.68 -29.89 10.69
C VAL A 134 23.38 -29.65 11.43
N ALA A 135 23.46 -29.43 12.74
CA ALA A 135 22.38 -28.90 13.57
C ALA A 135 22.95 -27.75 14.38
N LEU A 136 22.53 -26.53 14.06
CA LEU A 136 23.04 -25.35 14.72
C LEU A 136 22.49 -25.25 16.14
N PRO A 137 23.35 -25.08 17.16
CA PRO A 137 22.88 -24.84 18.51
C PRO A 137 22.15 -23.48 18.56
N ASN A 138 21.06 -23.42 19.33
CA ASN A 138 20.29 -22.18 19.51
C ASN A 138 19.75 -21.54 18.22
N PHE A 139 19.45 -22.35 17.19
CA PHE A 139 18.92 -21.88 15.90
C PHE A 139 17.77 -20.88 16.04
N GLU A 140 16.78 -21.16 16.92
CA GLU A 140 15.65 -20.25 17.15
C GLU A 140 16.10 -18.87 17.63
N SER A 141 17.10 -18.78 18.52
CA SER A 141 17.61 -17.50 19.03
C SER A 141 18.31 -16.68 17.93
N LEU A 142 18.97 -17.35 16.99
CA LEU A 142 19.60 -16.69 15.84
C LEU A 142 18.53 -16.24 14.84
N ALA A 143 17.70 -17.19 14.40
CA ALA A 143 16.70 -16.99 13.36
C ALA A 143 15.65 -15.95 13.75
N VAL A 144 15.20 -15.88 15.01
CA VAL A 144 14.18 -14.92 15.44
C VAL A 144 14.62 -13.46 15.25
N ASN A 145 15.91 -13.16 15.38
CA ASN A 145 16.42 -11.81 15.15
C ASN A 145 16.39 -11.46 13.66
N PHE A 146 16.81 -12.40 12.80
CA PHE A 146 16.71 -12.21 11.36
C PHE A 146 15.25 -12.04 10.92
N ARG A 147 14.31 -12.84 11.45
CA ARG A 147 12.87 -12.69 11.16
C ARG A 147 12.34 -11.32 11.51
N LYS A 148 12.76 -10.76 12.65
CA LYS A 148 12.35 -9.42 13.08
C LYS A 148 12.89 -8.32 12.18
N ILE A 149 14.14 -8.46 11.70
CA ILE A 149 14.78 -7.49 10.83
C ILE A 149 14.16 -7.54 9.42
N SER A 150 13.98 -8.74 8.88
CA SER A 150 13.41 -8.94 7.54
C SER A 150 11.90 -8.77 7.49
N GLY A 151 11.20 -8.92 8.62
CA GLY A 151 9.75 -9.08 8.59
C GLY A 151 9.27 -10.39 7.97
N THR A 152 10.13 -11.40 7.87
CA THR A 152 9.74 -12.73 7.36
C THR A 152 9.09 -13.56 8.47
N GLU A 153 8.08 -14.34 8.11
CA GLU A 153 7.32 -15.12 9.09
C GLU A 153 8.15 -16.29 9.61
N ILE A 154 8.91 -16.92 8.72
CA ILE A 154 9.73 -18.09 9.03
C ILE A 154 11.15 -17.99 8.49
N PHE A 155 12.04 -18.76 9.12
CA PHE A 155 13.30 -19.20 8.53
C PHE A 155 13.43 -20.71 8.67
N THR A 156 13.82 -21.38 7.60
CA THR A 156 14.01 -22.83 7.55
C THR A 156 15.34 -23.18 6.90
N LEU A 157 16.07 -24.14 7.46
CA LEU A 157 17.28 -24.70 6.88
C LEU A 157 16.96 -26.00 6.12
N PHE A 158 17.47 -26.10 4.89
CA PHE A 158 17.34 -27.24 4.00
C PHE A 158 18.74 -27.75 3.57
N PRO A 159 19.38 -28.66 4.32
CA PRO A 159 20.68 -29.23 3.97
C PRO A 159 20.63 -29.99 2.64
N THR A 160 21.71 -29.95 1.86
CA THR A 160 21.85 -30.72 0.62
C THR A 160 22.30 -32.15 0.93
N VAL A 161 21.41 -33.12 0.81
CA VAL A 161 21.72 -34.54 1.05
C VAL A 161 21.78 -35.30 -0.26
N THR A 162 22.97 -35.76 -0.65
CA THR A 162 23.14 -36.60 -1.84
C THR A 162 22.70 -38.04 -1.58
N ARG A 163 22.43 -38.80 -2.64
CA ARG A 163 22.09 -40.23 -2.55
C ARG A 163 23.12 -41.03 -1.73
N ALA A 164 24.41 -40.71 -1.88
CA ALA A 164 25.49 -41.37 -1.13
C ALA A 164 25.41 -41.17 0.39
N ASN A 165 24.78 -40.07 0.85
CA ASN A 165 24.68 -39.71 2.26
C ASN A 165 23.31 -40.03 2.87
N THR A 166 22.39 -40.67 2.12
CA THR A 166 20.99 -40.87 2.56
C THR A 166 20.90 -41.69 3.87
N ASP A 167 21.53 -42.86 3.94
CA ASP A 167 21.44 -43.71 5.13
C ASP A 167 22.09 -43.06 6.35
N ALA A 168 23.25 -42.43 6.15
CA ALA A 168 23.96 -41.69 7.19
C ALA A 168 23.12 -40.50 7.69
N TRP A 169 22.43 -39.79 6.79
CA TRP A 169 21.58 -38.66 7.13
C TRP A 169 20.38 -39.10 7.96
N LEU A 170 19.70 -40.18 7.57
CA LEU A 170 18.53 -40.67 8.30
C LEU A 170 18.91 -41.11 9.72
N ASN A 171 20.03 -41.82 9.89
CA ASN A 171 20.54 -42.18 11.23
C ASN A 171 20.92 -40.94 12.06
N TYR A 172 21.54 -39.93 11.43
CA TYR A 172 21.82 -38.66 12.10
C TYR A 172 20.53 -37.94 12.51
N ALA A 173 19.56 -37.85 11.60
CA ALA A 173 18.28 -37.18 11.83
C ALA A 173 17.48 -37.86 12.95
N ASP A 174 17.49 -39.19 13.00
CA ASP A 174 16.88 -40.00 14.07
C ASP A 174 17.43 -39.62 15.45
N GLN A 175 18.73 -39.35 15.54
CA GLN A 175 19.39 -39.01 16.81
C GLN A 175 19.18 -37.54 17.20
N GLN A 176 19.14 -36.64 16.21
CA GLN A 176 19.18 -35.20 16.47
C GLN A 176 17.81 -34.50 16.52
N HIS A 177 16.76 -35.05 15.92
CA HIS A 177 15.48 -34.34 15.80
C HIS A 177 14.87 -33.94 17.15
N VAL A 178 14.85 -34.86 18.14
CA VAL A 178 14.27 -34.61 19.46
C VAL A 178 14.99 -33.48 20.21
N PRO A 179 16.31 -33.57 20.49
CA PRO A 179 17.01 -32.52 21.25
C PRO A 179 16.94 -31.16 20.55
N MET A 180 17.08 -31.14 19.22
CA MET A 180 17.07 -29.92 18.42
C MET A 180 15.71 -29.17 18.48
N VAL A 181 14.60 -29.89 18.28
CA VAL A 181 13.25 -29.29 18.33
C VAL A 181 12.89 -28.87 19.76
N LYS A 182 13.20 -29.70 20.77
CA LYS A 182 12.97 -29.35 22.18
C LYS A 182 13.76 -28.11 22.61
N GLN A 183 15.02 -27.98 22.19
CA GLN A 183 15.80 -26.78 22.46
C GLN A 183 15.12 -25.53 21.89
N SER A 184 14.67 -25.60 20.64
CA SER A 184 14.04 -24.46 19.97
C SER A 184 12.71 -24.07 20.64
N HIS A 185 11.89 -25.04 21.06
CA HIS A 185 10.69 -24.81 21.88
C HIS A 185 11.00 -24.15 23.22
N MET A 186 12.00 -24.66 23.95
CA MET A 186 12.41 -24.07 25.22
C MET A 186 12.98 -22.65 25.06
N LEU A 187 13.62 -22.34 23.93
CA LEU A 187 14.09 -20.99 23.65
C LEU A 187 12.93 -20.03 23.35
N LYS A 188 11.98 -20.43 22.48
CA LYS A 188 10.84 -19.60 22.06
C LYS A 188 9.75 -19.48 23.11
N TYR A 189 9.24 -20.60 23.60
CA TYR A 189 8.02 -20.68 24.42
C TYR A 189 8.30 -20.88 25.91
N LYS A 190 9.54 -21.22 26.30
CA LYS A 190 9.93 -21.57 27.69
C LYS A 190 9.18 -22.79 28.26
N THR A 191 8.51 -23.56 27.40
CA THR A 191 7.78 -24.79 27.73
C THR A 191 7.82 -25.75 26.53
N LEU A 192 7.48 -27.02 26.76
CA LEU A 192 7.27 -28.04 25.73
C LEU A 192 5.77 -28.31 25.47
N ASP A 193 4.86 -27.63 26.15
CA ASP A 193 3.41 -27.89 26.03
C ASP A 193 2.86 -27.71 24.60
N ASN A 194 3.52 -26.87 23.80
CA ASN A 194 3.18 -26.63 22.40
C ASN A 194 3.76 -27.70 21.44
N LEU A 195 4.62 -28.60 21.92
CA LEU A 195 5.24 -29.65 21.10
C LEU A 195 4.49 -30.98 21.25
N LYS A 196 3.92 -31.44 20.14
CA LYS A 196 3.40 -32.80 20.00
C LYS A 196 4.54 -33.70 19.53
N GLU A 197 5.08 -34.53 20.43
CA GLU A 197 6.19 -35.46 20.15
C GLU A 197 5.76 -36.66 19.28
N VAL A 198 5.20 -36.39 18.11
CA VAL A 198 4.63 -37.35 17.17
C VAL A 198 4.97 -36.97 15.73
N GLY A 199 4.72 -37.90 14.81
CA GLY A 199 4.74 -37.63 13.37
C GLY A 199 6.11 -37.80 12.70
N TYR A 200 7.19 -37.97 13.46
CA TYR A 200 8.53 -38.17 12.88
C TYR A 200 8.57 -39.38 11.94
N LYS A 201 9.25 -39.22 10.80
CA LYS A 201 9.47 -40.28 9.81
C LYS A 201 10.97 -40.43 9.52
N SER A 202 11.49 -41.63 9.71
CA SER A 202 12.87 -42.04 9.36
C SER A 202 13.02 -42.32 7.85
N TYR A 203 12.46 -41.45 7.00
CA TYR A 203 12.62 -41.48 5.55
C TYR A 203 12.37 -40.09 4.97
N PHE A 204 12.90 -39.82 3.78
CA PHE A 204 12.59 -38.58 3.05
C PHE A 204 11.13 -38.55 2.61
N GLN A 205 10.48 -37.40 2.79
CA GLN A 205 9.07 -37.22 2.51
C GLN A 205 8.88 -36.24 1.36
N ARG A 206 7.82 -36.43 0.57
CA ARG A 206 7.31 -35.45 -0.39
C ARG A 206 5.84 -35.18 -0.13
N ALA A 207 5.39 -33.99 -0.50
CA ALA A 207 3.99 -33.62 -0.38
C ALA A 207 3.13 -34.40 -1.40
N SER A 208 1.92 -34.76 -0.99
CA SER A 208 0.86 -35.31 -1.83
C SER A 208 -0.49 -34.73 -1.38
N PRO A 209 -1.56 -34.85 -2.18
CA PRO A 209 -2.90 -34.39 -1.78
C PRO A 209 -3.40 -35.00 -0.46
N ASN A 210 -2.91 -36.19 -0.09
CA ASN A 210 -3.31 -36.92 1.11
C ASN A 210 -2.27 -36.79 2.25
N GLY A 211 -1.42 -35.77 2.21
CA GLY A 211 -0.33 -35.55 3.17
C GLY A 211 1.02 -36.04 2.67
N PHE A 212 1.94 -36.32 3.59
CA PHE A 212 3.30 -36.73 3.24
C PHE A 212 3.39 -38.21 2.87
N VAL A 213 4.11 -38.50 1.80
CA VAL A 213 4.45 -39.86 1.34
C VAL A 213 5.96 -40.00 1.18
N PRO A 214 6.51 -41.23 1.17
CA PRO A 214 7.92 -41.44 0.88
C PRO A 214 8.35 -40.79 -0.44
N ASP A 215 9.47 -40.06 -0.40
CA ASP A 215 10.20 -39.56 -1.56
C ASP A 215 11.39 -40.50 -1.79
N ILE A 216 11.31 -41.30 -2.85
CA ILE A 216 12.27 -42.35 -3.15
C ILE A 216 13.04 -42.01 -4.43
N ASP A 217 14.22 -42.59 -4.56
CA ASP A 217 15.02 -42.61 -5.78
C ASP A 217 15.48 -41.25 -6.33
N ARG A 218 15.71 -40.24 -5.47
CA ARG A 218 16.37 -38.99 -5.89
C ARG A 218 17.88 -39.06 -5.79
N ASP A 219 18.56 -38.27 -6.63
CA ASP A 219 20.00 -38.06 -6.55
C ASP A 219 20.38 -37.09 -5.42
N VAL A 220 19.50 -36.11 -5.15
CA VAL A 220 19.68 -35.10 -4.11
C VAL A 220 18.34 -34.79 -3.43
N TYR A 221 18.38 -34.65 -2.10
CA TYR A 221 17.28 -34.25 -1.24
C TYR A 221 17.63 -32.95 -0.51
N HIS A 222 16.59 -32.15 -0.20
CA HIS A 222 16.71 -30.95 0.64
C HIS A 222 15.68 -31.02 1.76
N PRO A 223 15.91 -31.90 2.75
CA PRO A 223 15.01 -32.09 3.87
C PRO A 223 14.84 -30.80 4.67
N THR A 224 13.61 -30.50 5.04
CA THR A 224 13.28 -29.56 6.12
C THR A 224 13.96 -30.05 7.40
N TRP A 225 14.83 -29.22 7.99
CA TRP A 225 15.66 -29.64 9.12
C TRP A 225 15.51 -28.76 10.35
N GLN A 226 15.93 -27.49 10.29
CA GLN A 226 15.76 -26.52 11.38
C GLN A 226 14.76 -25.44 10.98
N PHE A 227 13.91 -25.01 11.90
CA PHE A 227 12.75 -24.16 11.60
C PHE A 227 12.57 -23.13 12.73
N SER A 228 12.32 -21.87 12.36
CA SER A 228 11.97 -20.78 13.28
C SER A 228 10.71 -20.07 12.78
N PRO A 229 9.63 -19.94 13.59
CA PRO A 229 9.46 -20.51 14.93
C PRO A 229 9.46 -22.05 14.91
N PRO A 230 9.78 -22.73 16.03
CA PRO A 230 9.85 -24.18 16.04
C PRO A 230 8.48 -24.82 15.77
N MET A 231 8.50 -25.90 14.98
CA MET A 231 7.29 -26.61 14.59
C MET A 231 6.59 -27.28 15.78
N PHE A 232 5.26 -27.38 15.76
CA PHE A 232 4.46 -28.03 16.81
C PHE A 232 4.51 -29.56 16.77
N SER A 233 5.14 -30.17 15.77
CA SER A 233 5.36 -31.62 15.70
C SER A 233 6.59 -31.95 14.87
N TYR A 234 6.97 -33.24 14.83
CA TYR A 234 8.08 -33.72 14.01
C TYR A 234 7.68 -34.05 12.57
N GLY A 235 6.40 -33.87 12.20
CA GLY A 235 5.82 -34.41 10.97
C GLY A 235 6.44 -33.90 9.67
N ALA A 236 6.91 -32.65 9.64
CA ALA A 236 7.52 -32.06 8.46
C ALA A 236 9.04 -32.23 8.38
N LEU A 237 9.69 -32.82 9.40
CA LEU A 237 11.11 -33.15 9.29
C LEU A 237 11.34 -34.16 8.17
N ASN A 238 12.48 -34.05 7.49
CA ASN A 238 12.79 -34.83 6.28
C ASN A 238 11.84 -34.59 5.10
N TRP A 239 10.94 -33.60 5.15
CA TRP A 239 10.20 -33.18 3.97
C TRP A 239 11.14 -32.50 2.97
N ASN A 240 11.33 -33.14 1.81
CA ASN A 240 12.03 -32.58 0.68
C ASN A 240 11.16 -31.51 0.02
N VAL A 241 11.30 -30.25 0.44
CA VAL A 241 10.42 -29.15 0.00
C VAL A 241 10.49 -28.93 -1.52
N PHE A 242 11.68 -29.10 -2.10
CA PHE A 242 11.94 -29.01 -3.54
C PHE A 242 11.49 -30.24 -4.34
N SER A 243 10.72 -31.15 -3.72
CA SER A 243 9.92 -32.13 -4.45
C SER A 243 8.70 -31.52 -5.11
N LEU A 244 8.28 -30.33 -4.67
CA LEU A 244 7.26 -29.52 -5.32
C LEU A 244 7.83 -28.92 -6.62
N PRO A 245 7.15 -29.08 -7.78
CA PRO A 245 7.72 -28.68 -9.08
C PRO A 245 8.17 -27.21 -9.14
N ASP A 246 7.36 -26.29 -8.61
CA ASP A 246 7.63 -24.86 -8.62
C ASP A 246 8.84 -24.49 -7.75
N LEU A 247 8.96 -25.09 -6.57
CA LEU A 247 10.10 -24.84 -5.66
C LEU A 247 11.36 -25.57 -6.13
N GLY A 248 11.22 -26.73 -6.77
CA GLY A 248 12.32 -27.45 -7.41
C GLY A 248 13.02 -26.59 -8.46
N ALA A 249 12.23 -25.91 -9.30
CA ALA A 249 12.76 -24.96 -10.28
C ALA A 249 13.50 -23.79 -9.61
N VAL A 250 12.98 -23.25 -8.49
CA VAL A 250 13.68 -22.21 -7.71
C VAL A 250 15.06 -22.71 -7.25
N PHE A 251 15.14 -23.94 -6.74
CA PHE A 251 16.41 -24.48 -6.26
C PHE A 251 17.41 -24.76 -7.40
N ASP A 252 16.94 -25.21 -8.56
CA ASP A 252 17.80 -25.32 -9.74
C ASP A 252 18.32 -23.95 -10.20
N ALA A 253 17.50 -22.90 -10.10
CA ALA A 253 17.93 -21.53 -10.31
C ALA A 253 18.97 -21.07 -9.28
N VAL A 254 18.84 -21.46 -8.00
CA VAL A 254 19.84 -21.15 -6.95
C VAL A 254 21.22 -21.67 -7.35
N LYS A 255 21.31 -22.87 -7.94
CA LYS A 255 22.60 -23.43 -8.41
C LYS A 255 23.20 -22.63 -9.56
N VAL A 256 22.38 -22.07 -10.45
CA VAL A 256 22.81 -21.28 -11.61
C VAL A 256 23.25 -19.88 -11.18
N LEU A 257 22.44 -19.23 -10.34
CA LEU A 257 22.63 -17.84 -9.91
C LEU A 257 23.58 -17.71 -8.71
N LYS A 258 23.93 -18.85 -8.09
CA LYS A 258 24.94 -19.06 -7.05
C LYS A 258 24.77 -18.26 -5.76
N ASN A 259 24.87 -16.93 -5.81
CA ASN A 259 24.91 -16.06 -4.64
C ASN A 259 23.63 -15.18 -4.49
N GLU A 260 22.63 -15.48 -5.31
CA GLU A 260 21.38 -14.73 -5.35
C GLU A 260 20.33 -15.32 -4.42
N SER A 261 19.61 -14.45 -3.71
CA SER A 261 18.39 -14.82 -3.00
C SER A 261 17.22 -14.80 -3.99
N LEU A 262 16.57 -15.95 -4.18
CA LEU A 262 15.57 -16.14 -5.21
C LEU A 262 14.17 -16.19 -4.61
N VAL A 263 13.23 -15.49 -5.24
CA VAL A 263 11.83 -15.43 -4.83
C VAL A 263 11.00 -16.38 -5.70
N SER A 264 10.15 -17.18 -5.07
CA SER A 264 9.18 -18.05 -5.73
C SER A 264 8.00 -17.26 -6.32
N GLY A 265 7.14 -17.96 -7.05
CA GLY A 265 5.79 -17.46 -7.34
C GLY A 265 4.98 -17.32 -6.06
N VAL A 266 3.90 -16.54 -6.13
CA VAL A 266 2.91 -16.45 -5.07
C VAL A 266 2.16 -17.76 -4.95
N ARG A 267 1.94 -18.23 -3.72
CA ARG A 267 1.18 -19.45 -3.45
C ARG A 267 0.61 -19.45 -2.02
N PRO A 268 -0.42 -20.26 -1.75
CA PRO A 268 -0.90 -20.46 -0.39
C PRO A 268 0.19 -21.00 0.52
N TYR A 269 0.29 -20.46 1.74
CA TYR A 269 1.25 -20.92 2.73
C TYR A 269 0.74 -22.14 3.52
N ALA A 270 0.65 -23.29 2.85
CA ALA A 270 0.17 -24.55 3.43
C ALA A 270 0.99 -25.05 4.65
N ALA A 271 2.20 -24.52 4.85
CA ALA A 271 3.07 -24.87 5.97
C ALA A 271 2.98 -23.91 7.16
N ALA A 272 2.14 -22.86 7.11
CA ALA A 272 1.93 -21.95 8.23
C ALA A 272 1.54 -22.69 9.53
N SER A 273 0.63 -23.65 9.42
CA SER A 273 0.12 -24.45 10.55
C SER A 273 1.18 -25.35 11.20
N LEU A 274 2.38 -25.46 10.61
CA LEU A 274 3.48 -26.19 11.23
C LEU A 274 4.03 -25.45 12.44
N SER A 275 4.02 -24.11 12.44
CA SER A 275 4.67 -23.27 13.45
C SER A 275 3.78 -22.17 14.03
N PHE A 276 2.58 -21.99 13.49
CA PHE A 276 1.60 -21.01 13.96
C PHE A 276 0.25 -21.66 14.14
N THR A 277 -0.47 -21.27 15.19
CA THR A 277 -1.93 -21.45 15.21
C THR A 277 -2.56 -20.50 14.18
N ASP A 278 -3.78 -20.82 13.73
CA ASP A 278 -4.49 -19.96 12.77
C ASP A 278 -4.63 -18.52 13.32
N GLU A 279 -4.87 -18.37 14.62
CA GLU A 279 -4.96 -17.07 15.29
C GLU A 279 -3.61 -16.33 15.33
N GLU A 280 -2.50 -17.02 15.64
CA GLU A 280 -1.18 -16.41 15.63
C GLU A 280 -0.76 -15.98 14.22
N HIS A 281 -1.08 -16.79 13.21
CA HIS A 281 -0.82 -16.45 11.82
C HIS A 281 -1.66 -15.26 11.37
N ALA A 282 -2.96 -15.28 11.63
CA ALA A 282 -3.87 -14.19 11.28
C ALA A 282 -3.44 -12.84 11.86
N ARG A 283 -2.94 -12.81 13.10
CA ARG A 283 -2.44 -11.57 13.75
C ARG A 283 -1.22 -10.94 13.07
N MET A 284 -0.52 -11.67 12.21
CA MET A 284 0.58 -11.11 11.41
C MET A 284 0.05 -10.31 10.20
N HIS A 285 -1.18 -10.59 9.79
CA HIS A 285 -1.81 -9.96 8.64
C HIS A 285 -2.72 -8.79 9.04
N SER A 286 -3.16 -8.02 8.05
CA SER A 286 -4.13 -6.95 8.27
C SER A 286 -5.51 -7.54 8.59
N GLU A 287 -6.08 -7.17 9.75
CA GLU A 287 -7.41 -7.60 10.18
C GLU A 287 -8.48 -6.64 9.61
N ILE A 288 -9.22 -7.08 8.59
CA ILE A 288 -10.40 -6.36 8.08
C ILE A 288 -11.59 -7.30 7.90
N GLU A 289 -12.76 -6.81 8.29
CA GLU A 289 -14.05 -7.44 8.01
C GLU A 289 -14.28 -7.55 6.50
N GLY A 290 -14.32 -8.79 6.00
CA GLY A 290 -14.57 -9.09 4.58
C GLY A 290 -13.32 -9.33 3.72
N SER A 291 -12.10 -9.30 4.29
CA SER A 291 -10.90 -9.70 3.55
C SER A 291 -10.82 -11.22 3.33
N SER A 292 -10.14 -11.64 2.27
CA SER A 292 -9.83 -13.06 2.02
C SER A 292 -8.86 -13.60 3.08
N THR A 293 -9.04 -14.85 3.49
CA THR A 293 -8.10 -15.56 4.39
C THR A 293 -6.83 -16.02 3.68
N GLU A 294 -6.81 -15.99 2.35
CA GLU A 294 -5.62 -16.32 1.57
C GLU A 294 -4.81 -15.05 1.32
N PHE A 295 -3.93 -14.75 2.28
CA PHE A 295 -2.91 -13.72 2.10
C PHE A 295 -1.85 -14.24 1.11
N PRO A 296 -1.53 -13.51 0.04
CA PRO A 296 -0.51 -13.94 -0.90
C PRO A 296 0.88 -14.01 -0.24
N HIS A 297 1.50 -15.19 -0.28
CA HIS A 297 2.87 -15.40 0.18
C HIS A 297 3.81 -15.73 -0.96
N SER A 298 5.05 -15.26 -0.83
CA SER A 298 6.18 -15.73 -1.63
C SER A 298 7.27 -16.29 -0.71
N PHE A 299 8.08 -17.18 -1.26
CA PHE A 299 9.16 -17.84 -0.52
C PHE A 299 10.49 -17.43 -1.10
N ILE A 300 11.43 -17.10 -0.22
CA ILE A 300 12.75 -16.63 -0.58
C ILE A 300 13.74 -17.72 -0.23
N TYR A 301 14.53 -18.15 -1.20
CA TYR A 301 15.55 -19.17 -1.02
C TYR A 301 16.93 -18.57 -1.24
N THR A 302 17.78 -18.69 -0.21
CA THR A 302 19.14 -18.19 -0.22
C THR A 302 20.11 -19.36 -0.06
N PRO A 303 21.11 -19.49 -0.95
CA PRO A 303 22.09 -20.58 -0.87
C PRO A 303 22.99 -20.42 0.35
N VAL A 304 23.36 -21.56 0.94
CA VAL A 304 24.41 -21.67 1.96
C VAL A 304 25.62 -22.30 1.30
N HIS A 305 26.69 -21.52 1.23
CA HIS A 305 27.98 -21.92 0.70
C HIS A 305 28.82 -22.63 1.77
N LEU A 306 29.60 -23.64 1.38
CA LEU A 306 30.51 -24.36 2.28
C LEU A 306 31.55 -23.42 2.89
N ASP A 307 32.08 -22.49 2.08
CA ASP A 307 32.91 -21.38 2.52
C ASP A 307 32.09 -20.10 2.34
N SER A 308 31.76 -19.44 3.44
CA SER A 308 30.92 -18.24 3.45
C SER A 308 31.54 -17.05 2.71
N GLN A 309 32.85 -17.06 2.49
CA GLN A 309 33.61 -16.01 1.82
C GLN A 309 33.83 -16.30 0.32
N ASP A 310 33.52 -17.52 -0.15
CA ASP A 310 33.65 -17.92 -1.55
C ASP A 310 32.30 -18.33 -2.16
N SER A 311 31.75 -17.44 -2.98
CA SER A 311 30.54 -17.67 -3.77
C SER A 311 30.66 -18.79 -4.84
N ASN A 312 31.88 -19.28 -5.11
CA ASN A 312 32.10 -20.44 -5.96
C ASN A 312 32.23 -21.74 -5.17
N SER A 313 32.27 -21.68 -3.84
CA SER A 313 32.32 -22.87 -3.01
C SER A 313 31.00 -23.66 -3.13
N PRO A 314 31.03 -24.99 -2.89
CA PRO A 314 29.83 -25.82 -3.03
C PRO A 314 28.65 -25.30 -2.20
N ILE A 315 27.45 -25.30 -2.80
CA ILE A 315 26.20 -25.03 -2.08
C ILE A 315 25.84 -26.28 -1.28
N VAL A 316 25.87 -26.16 0.05
CA VAL A 316 25.69 -27.27 1.01
C VAL A 316 24.33 -27.27 1.69
N ALA A 317 23.59 -26.17 1.59
CA ALA A 317 22.20 -26.06 2.01
C ALA A 317 21.51 -24.88 1.32
N ALA A 318 20.21 -24.71 1.56
CA ALA A 318 19.50 -23.46 1.35
C ALA A 318 18.79 -23.03 2.63
N ILE A 319 18.66 -21.73 2.81
CA ILE A 319 17.73 -21.12 3.75
C ILE A 319 16.47 -20.75 2.98
N GLY A 320 15.29 -21.10 3.51
CA GLY A 320 14.02 -20.54 3.05
C GLY A 320 13.44 -19.57 4.05
N ALA A 321 12.82 -18.51 3.55
CA ALA A 321 12.01 -17.57 4.32
C ALA A 321 10.64 -17.39 3.66
N ALA A 322 9.59 -17.18 4.45
CA ALA A 322 8.28 -16.82 3.95
C ALA A 322 8.05 -15.31 4.11
N MET A 323 7.56 -14.68 3.04
CA MET A 323 7.19 -13.28 2.99
C MET A 323 5.71 -13.17 2.66
N ALA A 324 4.96 -12.53 3.54
CA ALA A 324 3.59 -12.12 3.29
C ALA A 324 3.59 -10.73 2.62
N TRP A 325 2.90 -10.62 1.49
CA TRP A 325 2.90 -9.38 0.72
C TRP A 325 2.18 -8.25 1.44
N ASP A 326 1.02 -8.52 2.06
CA ASP A 326 0.32 -7.54 2.87
C ASP A 326 1.21 -7.00 3.99
N PHE A 327 1.86 -7.87 4.77
CA PHE A 327 2.76 -7.48 5.84
C PHE A 327 3.93 -6.61 5.33
N SER A 328 4.54 -6.98 4.21
CA SER A 328 5.63 -6.20 3.60
C SER A 328 5.20 -4.83 3.04
N LEU A 329 3.90 -4.61 2.90
CA LEU A 329 3.30 -3.34 2.47
C LEU A 329 2.74 -2.51 3.64
N ARG A 330 2.82 -3.00 4.88
CA ARG A 330 2.36 -2.26 6.07
C ARG A 330 3.34 -1.16 6.48
N THR A 331 2.80 -0.15 7.17
CA THR A 331 3.56 0.97 7.76
C THR A 331 4.39 1.76 6.74
N LEU A 332 4.03 1.70 5.45
CA LEU A 332 4.71 2.46 4.41
C LEU A 332 4.14 3.89 4.24
N LEU A 333 2.89 4.12 4.67
CA LEU A 333 2.27 5.45 4.67
C LEU A 333 2.04 5.99 6.09
N PRO A 334 2.10 7.32 6.29
CA PRO A 334 1.71 7.92 7.55
C PRO A 334 0.20 7.78 7.76
N ALA A 335 -0.21 7.80 9.04
CA ALA A 335 -1.62 7.74 9.41
C ALA A 335 -2.42 8.88 8.74
N GLY A 336 -3.61 8.55 8.23
CA GLY A 336 -4.51 9.50 7.57
C GLY A 336 -4.38 9.59 6.05
N VAL A 337 -3.34 9.00 5.46
CA VAL A 337 -3.23 8.84 4.00
C VAL A 337 -3.90 7.53 3.61
N VAL A 338 -4.92 7.60 2.77
CA VAL A 338 -5.72 6.43 2.36
C VAL A 338 -5.92 6.44 0.85
N GLY A 339 -6.15 5.27 0.27
CA GLY A 339 -6.56 5.16 -1.14
C GLY A 339 -5.40 5.11 -2.15
N ILE A 340 -4.26 4.54 -1.77
CA ILE A 340 -3.21 4.21 -2.74
C ILE A 340 -3.28 2.70 -2.98
N GLN A 341 -3.48 2.30 -4.23
CA GLN A 341 -3.49 0.91 -4.64
C GLN A 341 -2.11 0.48 -5.11
N ALA A 342 -1.69 -0.72 -4.70
CA ALA A 342 -0.45 -1.35 -5.11
C ALA A 342 -0.76 -2.67 -5.82
N VAL A 343 -0.42 -2.75 -7.10
CA VAL A 343 -0.53 -3.96 -7.90
C VAL A 343 0.84 -4.61 -7.99
N ILE A 344 0.99 -5.75 -7.32
CA ILE A 344 2.20 -6.57 -7.35
C ILE A 344 2.13 -7.46 -8.58
N LYS A 345 3.06 -7.31 -9.52
CA LYS A 345 3.19 -8.13 -10.74
C LYS A 345 4.48 -8.92 -10.67
N ASN A 346 4.51 -10.10 -11.29
CA ASN A 346 5.74 -10.88 -11.40
C ASN A 346 5.99 -11.50 -12.77
N SER A 347 7.25 -11.88 -13.04
CA SER A 347 7.67 -12.56 -14.28
C SER A 347 7.13 -13.99 -14.40
N CYS A 348 6.44 -14.49 -13.39
CA CYS A 348 5.76 -15.78 -13.35
C CYS A 348 4.27 -15.67 -13.72
N ASN A 349 3.89 -14.55 -14.35
CA ASN A 349 2.55 -14.28 -14.87
C ASN A 349 1.46 -14.29 -13.78
N GLN A 350 1.80 -13.77 -12.60
CA GLN A 350 0.84 -13.54 -11.52
C GLN A 350 0.74 -12.05 -11.22
N SER A 351 -0.43 -11.64 -10.75
CA SER A 351 -0.66 -10.28 -10.28
C SER A 351 -1.65 -10.24 -9.13
N PHE A 352 -1.48 -9.31 -8.20
CA PHE A 352 -2.28 -9.19 -6.99
C PHE A 352 -2.43 -7.72 -6.63
N THR A 353 -3.62 -7.30 -6.23
CA THR A 353 -3.90 -5.91 -5.87
C THR A 353 -4.08 -5.76 -4.37
N TYR A 354 -3.48 -4.69 -3.84
CA TYR A 354 -3.60 -4.25 -2.46
C TYR A 354 -4.09 -2.81 -2.39
N GLU A 355 -4.90 -2.48 -1.39
CA GLU A 355 -5.17 -1.10 -0.97
C GLU A 355 -4.28 -0.79 0.24
N ILE A 356 -3.44 0.23 0.14
CA ILE A 356 -2.61 0.73 1.23
C ILE A 356 -3.32 1.92 1.86
N SER A 357 -3.57 1.81 3.16
CA SER A 357 -4.34 2.78 3.94
C SER A 357 -3.66 3.01 5.28
N GLY A 358 -2.93 4.12 5.39
CA GLY A 358 -2.10 4.45 6.53
C GLY A 358 -1.08 3.34 6.82
N SER A 359 -1.17 2.76 8.02
CA SER A 359 -0.25 1.73 8.48
C SER A 359 -0.56 0.33 7.96
N ASP A 360 -1.66 0.13 7.24
CA ASP A 360 -2.14 -1.19 6.86
C ASP A 360 -2.25 -1.35 5.35
N ALA A 361 -2.13 -2.59 4.91
CA ALA A 361 -2.27 -2.98 3.51
C ALA A 361 -3.27 -4.12 3.41
N TYR A 362 -4.26 -3.97 2.53
CA TYR A 362 -5.40 -4.86 2.44
C TYR A 362 -5.37 -5.58 1.11
N TYR A 363 -5.48 -6.90 1.14
CA TYR A 363 -5.56 -7.67 -0.07
C TYR A 363 -6.94 -7.49 -0.73
N VAL A 364 -6.95 -6.90 -1.92
CA VAL A 364 -8.16 -6.64 -2.72
C VAL A 364 -8.54 -7.87 -3.52
N GLY A 365 -7.56 -8.56 -4.11
CA GLY A 365 -7.78 -9.76 -4.90
C GLY A 365 -6.66 -10.08 -5.89
N GLU A 366 -6.80 -11.23 -6.56
CA GLU A 366 -5.93 -11.63 -7.66
C GLU A 366 -6.24 -10.78 -8.90
N GLY A 367 -5.20 -10.44 -9.65
CA GLY A 367 -5.29 -9.59 -10.83
C GLY A 367 -4.86 -8.15 -10.57
N ASP A 368 -4.86 -7.40 -11.66
CA ASP A 368 -4.78 -5.94 -11.65
C ASP A 368 -6.19 -5.38 -11.48
N LEU A 369 -6.52 -4.95 -10.25
CA LEU A 369 -7.84 -4.48 -9.83
C LEU A 369 -7.80 -3.00 -9.44
N HIS A 370 -6.83 -2.25 -9.97
CA HIS A 370 -6.75 -0.82 -9.70
C HIS A 370 -7.93 -0.07 -10.35
N ASP A 371 -8.21 1.12 -9.84
CA ASP A 371 -9.23 2.00 -10.40
C ASP A 371 -8.77 2.54 -11.78
N GLU A 372 -9.39 2.05 -12.85
CA GLU A 372 -9.02 2.37 -14.24
C GLU A 372 -9.12 3.87 -14.57
N GLU A 373 -9.88 4.67 -13.80
CA GLU A 373 -9.91 6.13 -13.95
C GLU A 373 -8.51 6.74 -13.76
N PHE A 374 -7.65 6.09 -12.96
CA PHE A 374 -6.34 6.60 -12.58
C PHE A 374 -5.16 5.91 -13.31
N ASN A 375 -5.43 5.19 -14.41
CA ASN A 375 -4.40 4.53 -15.23
C ASN A 375 -3.17 5.42 -15.56
N TYR A 376 -3.39 6.72 -15.77
CA TYR A 376 -2.35 7.68 -16.13
C TYR A 376 -1.41 8.09 -14.97
N TYR A 377 -1.71 7.63 -13.74
CA TYR A 377 -0.87 7.85 -12.56
C TYR A 377 0.08 6.69 -12.26
N GLU A 378 0.15 5.67 -13.12
CA GLU A 378 0.99 4.49 -12.88
C GLU A 378 2.43 4.89 -12.51
N ARG A 379 2.86 4.48 -11.31
CA ARG A 379 4.27 4.48 -10.92
C ARG A 379 4.75 3.05 -10.76
N VAL A 380 5.73 2.67 -11.57
CA VAL A 380 6.31 1.33 -11.56
C VAL A 380 7.59 1.29 -10.72
N VAL A 381 7.65 0.34 -9.79
CA VAL A 381 8.77 0.11 -8.87
C VAL A 381 9.30 -1.30 -9.09
N ARG A 382 10.57 -1.44 -9.46
CA ARG A 382 11.21 -2.76 -9.58
C ARG A 382 11.68 -3.24 -8.20
N LEU A 383 11.05 -4.30 -7.69
CA LEU A 383 11.37 -4.89 -6.39
C LEU A 383 12.49 -5.94 -6.48
N SER A 384 12.67 -6.56 -7.64
CA SER A 384 13.78 -7.49 -7.91
C SER A 384 15.09 -6.77 -8.18
N ARG A 385 16.05 -6.96 -7.27
CA ARG A 385 17.37 -6.29 -7.24
C ARG A 385 18.56 -7.25 -7.41
N ASN A 386 18.30 -8.47 -7.89
CA ASN A 386 19.35 -9.44 -8.23
C ASN A 386 20.27 -8.86 -9.31
N SER A 387 21.58 -9.08 -9.17
CA SER A 387 22.62 -8.49 -10.02
C SER A 387 23.24 -9.49 -10.99
N HIS A 388 22.97 -10.78 -10.81
CA HIS A 388 23.50 -11.83 -11.68
C HIS A 388 23.05 -11.65 -13.14
N PRO A 389 23.94 -11.75 -14.15
CA PRO A 389 23.60 -11.48 -15.56
C PRO A 389 22.51 -12.38 -16.14
N TYR A 390 22.36 -13.60 -15.62
CA TYR A 390 21.35 -14.56 -16.07
C TYR A 390 20.05 -14.52 -15.26
N THR A 391 19.87 -13.53 -14.38
CA THR A 391 18.69 -13.41 -13.51
C THR A 391 17.39 -13.49 -14.31
N GLU A 392 17.29 -12.72 -15.40
CA GLU A 392 16.05 -12.62 -16.20
C GLU A 392 15.82 -13.84 -17.11
N SER A 393 16.88 -14.60 -17.41
CA SER A 393 16.82 -15.77 -18.29
C SER A 393 16.74 -17.12 -17.54
N THR A 394 16.88 -17.12 -16.22
CA THR A 394 16.88 -18.34 -15.42
C THR A 394 15.47 -18.65 -14.95
N GLU A 395 14.91 -19.76 -15.45
CA GLU A 395 13.61 -20.27 -15.03
C GLU A 395 13.61 -20.63 -13.54
N GLY A 396 12.45 -20.53 -12.89
CA GLY A 396 12.27 -20.88 -11.48
C GLY A 396 12.43 -19.70 -10.52
N HIS A 397 12.89 -18.54 -10.98
CA HIS A 397 12.93 -17.31 -10.19
C HIS A 397 11.89 -16.29 -10.69
N CYS A 398 11.03 -15.82 -9.79
CA CYS A 398 10.05 -14.78 -10.11
C CYS A 398 10.62 -13.39 -9.78
N LEU A 399 10.59 -12.51 -10.77
CA LEU A 399 10.96 -11.11 -10.65
C LEU A 399 9.72 -10.27 -10.37
N TYR A 400 9.75 -9.44 -9.34
CA TYR A 400 8.60 -8.67 -8.88
C TYR A 400 8.73 -7.19 -9.21
N SER A 401 7.61 -6.58 -9.57
CA SER A 401 7.39 -5.14 -9.63
C SER A 401 6.13 -4.76 -8.87
N MET A 402 6.11 -3.54 -8.35
CA MET A 402 4.94 -2.93 -7.72
C MET A 402 4.50 -1.74 -8.56
N HIS A 403 3.22 -1.69 -8.90
CA HIS A 403 2.61 -0.64 -9.70
C HIS A 403 1.66 0.13 -8.79
N LEU A 404 1.95 1.40 -8.56
CA LEU A 404 1.20 2.25 -7.66
C LEU A 404 0.20 3.11 -8.45
N TYR A 405 -0.98 3.30 -7.87
CA TYR A 405 -2.06 4.15 -8.38
C TYR A 405 -2.78 4.84 -7.22
N PRO A 406 -3.27 6.08 -7.36
CA PRO A 406 -4.31 6.58 -6.48
C PRO A 406 -5.65 5.93 -6.83
N ASP A 407 -6.57 5.88 -5.87
CA ASP A 407 -7.96 5.54 -6.11
C ASP A 407 -8.89 6.75 -5.90
N SER A 408 -10.18 6.56 -6.11
CA SER A 408 -11.21 7.57 -5.86
C SER A 408 -11.24 8.07 -4.40
N LYS A 409 -10.87 7.27 -3.40
CA LYS A 409 -10.79 7.70 -1.99
C LYS A 409 -9.66 8.70 -1.82
N PHE A 410 -8.46 8.41 -2.36
CA PHE A 410 -7.35 9.35 -2.33
C PHE A 410 -7.69 10.64 -3.09
N ALA A 411 -8.28 10.52 -4.28
CA ALA A 411 -8.68 11.68 -5.08
C ALA A 411 -9.67 12.59 -4.34
N SER A 412 -10.63 12.01 -3.61
CA SER A 412 -11.63 12.76 -2.83
C SER A 412 -11.05 13.61 -1.69
N LEU A 413 -9.80 13.34 -1.26
CA LEU A 413 -9.11 14.17 -0.28
C LEU A 413 -8.66 15.53 -0.84
N TYR A 414 -8.56 15.64 -2.17
CA TYR A 414 -8.03 16.82 -2.85
C TYR A 414 -9.03 17.47 -3.81
N LEU A 415 -9.90 16.69 -4.44
CA LEU A 415 -10.94 17.16 -5.35
C LEU A 415 -12.21 17.44 -4.54
N THR A 416 -12.56 18.71 -4.37
CA THR A 416 -13.67 19.11 -3.50
C THR A 416 -14.77 19.86 -4.26
N ALA A 417 -15.89 20.12 -3.60
CA ALA A 417 -16.94 21.00 -4.13
C ALA A 417 -16.60 22.50 -3.99
N ALA A 418 -15.44 22.86 -3.41
CA ALA A 418 -15.08 24.25 -3.16
C ALA A 418 -15.05 25.11 -4.44
N PRO A 419 -14.47 24.68 -5.58
CA PRO A 419 -14.47 25.47 -6.81
C PRO A 419 -15.89 25.83 -7.26
N LEU A 420 -16.82 24.88 -7.13
CA LEU A 420 -18.23 25.07 -7.48
C LEU A 420 -18.94 26.00 -6.49
N LEU A 421 -18.74 25.83 -5.19
CA LEU A 421 -19.36 26.68 -4.16
C LEU A 421 -18.86 28.13 -4.23
N PHE A 422 -17.56 28.33 -4.46
CA PHE A 422 -16.99 29.66 -4.70
C PHE A 422 -17.53 30.27 -5.99
N ALA A 423 -17.63 29.49 -7.07
CA ALA A 423 -18.22 29.95 -8.32
C ALA A 423 -19.68 30.39 -8.15
N ILE A 424 -20.50 29.62 -7.44
CA ILE A 424 -21.89 29.97 -7.10
C ILE A 424 -21.95 31.24 -6.25
N GLY A 425 -21.07 31.37 -5.25
CA GLY A 425 -21.00 32.55 -4.39
C GLY A 425 -20.62 33.82 -5.14
N VAL A 426 -19.63 33.74 -6.04
CA VAL A 426 -19.24 34.86 -6.92
C VAL A 426 -20.39 35.20 -7.87
N ALA A 427 -21.01 34.22 -8.52
CA ALA A 427 -22.16 34.45 -9.39
C ALA A 427 -23.33 35.13 -8.65
N GLY A 428 -23.62 34.70 -7.42
CA GLY A 428 -24.65 35.30 -6.56
C GLY A 428 -24.35 36.72 -6.08
N ALA A 429 -23.10 37.18 -6.16
CA ALA A 429 -22.75 38.58 -5.89
C ALA A 429 -23.00 39.51 -7.08
N PHE A 430 -23.14 38.96 -8.29
CA PHE A 430 -23.38 39.71 -9.53
C PHE A 430 -24.82 39.57 -10.08
N GLY A 431 -25.59 38.59 -9.60
CA GLY A 431 -27.02 38.41 -9.88
C GLY A 431 -27.89 39.13 -8.87
#